data_AF-A0A1Q6V8T1-F1
#
_entry.id   AF-A0A1Q6V8T1-F1
#
_cell.length_a   1.000
_cell.length_b   1.000
_cell.length_c   1.000
_cell.angle_alpha   90.00
_cell.angle_beta   90.00
_cell.angle_gamma   90.00
#
_symmetry.space_group_name_H-M   'P 1'
#
loop_
_entity.id
_entity.type
_entity.pdbx_description
1 polymer ?
#
loop_
_entity_poly.entity_id
_entity_poly.type
_entity_poly.pdbx_seq_one_letter_code
_entity_poly.pdbx_strand_id
1 'polypeptide(L)'
;MENALADLAQALRERLVVIRDEQSRRDQANHIARLKAVAEKIETLQEALPRPVDPRLAHYLQRKSFDKALEYLETNCRGGL
;
A
#
# COMPACT_ATOMS: atom_id res chain seq x y z
N MET A 1 6.03 15.89 5.97
CA MET A 1 5.73 14.59 6.63
C MET A 1 4.35 14.06 6.25
N GLU A 2 3.42 14.86 5.69
CA GLU A 2 2.17 14.37 5.07
C GLU A 2 2.36 13.40 3.89
N ASN A 3 3.52 13.45 3.23
CA ASN A 3 3.77 12.62 2.05
C ASN A 3 3.90 11.13 2.35
N ALA A 4 4.39 10.70 3.54
CA ALA A 4 4.63 9.28 3.80
C ALA A 4 3.34 8.41 3.75
N LEU A 5 2.22 8.96 4.23
CA LEU A 5 0.91 8.30 4.14
C LEU A 5 0.37 8.29 2.71
N ALA A 6 0.56 9.40 1.97
CA ALA A 6 0.18 9.49 0.57
C ALA A 6 1.02 8.54 -0.31
N ASP A 7 2.32 8.44 -0.06
CA ASP A 7 3.24 7.51 -0.69
C ASP A 7 2.85 6.05 -0.39
N LEU A 8 2.46 5.76 0.85
CA LEU A 8 1.94 4.45 1.23
C LEU A 8 0.64 4.12 0.49
N ALA A 9 -0.32 5.05 0.44
CA ALA A 9 -1.56 4.89 -0.31
C ALA A 9 -1.29 4.65 -1.82
N GLN A 10 -0.36 5.42 -2.40
CA GLN A 10 0.07 5.25 -3.79
C GLN A 10 0.65 3.85 -4.03
N ALA A 11 1.54 3.37 -3.16
CA ALA A 11 2.14 2.04 -3.26
C ALA A 11 1.09 0.91 -3.12
N LEU A 12 0.12 1.07 -2.21
CA LEU A 12 -0.99 0.12 -2.05
C LEU A 12 -1.86 0.06 -3.31
N ARG A 13 -2.18 1.22 -3.89
CA ARG A 13 -2.93 1.30 -5.15
C ARG A 13 -2.15 0.67 -6.31
N GLU A 14 -0.86 0.94 -6.41
CA GLU A 14 0.03 0.33 -7.42
C GLU A 14 0.00 -1.19 -7.33
N ARG A 15 0.08 -1.75 -6.11
CA ARG A 15 -0.06 -3.19 -5.88
C ARG A 15 -1.39 -3.74 -6.40
N LEU A 16 -2.50 -3.06 -6.12
CA LEU A 16 -3.83 -3.49 -6.57
C LEU A 16 -3.96 -3.42 -8.10
N VAL A 17 -3.38 -2.41 -8.74
CA VAL A 17 -3.34 -2.32 -10.21
C VAL A 17 -2.52 -3.47 -10.77
N VAL A 18 -1.34 -3.78 -10.21
CA VAL A 18 -0.53 -4.93 -10.65
C VAL A 18 -1.33 -6.22 -10.52
N ILE A 19 -2.02 -6.47 -9.41
CA ILE A 19 -2.85 -7.68 -9.21
C ILE A 19 -4.02 -7.75 -10.20
N ARG A 20 -4.64 -6.60 -10.52
CA ARG A 20 -5.74 -6.47 -11.48
C ARG A 20 -5.27 -6.50 -12.94
N ASP A 21 -3.98 -6.30 -13.21
CA ASP A 21 -3.41 -6.35 -14.54
C ASP A 21 -3.35 -7.80 -15.03
N GLU A 22 -4.42 -8.22 -15.69
CA GLU A 22 -4.56 -9.57 -16.24
C GLU A 22 -3.59 -9.82 -17.41
N GLN A 23 -3.08 -8.76 -18.07
CA GLN A 23 -2.10 -8.87 -19.15
C GLN A 23 -0.75 -9.39 -18.66
N SER A 24 -0.34 -8.97 -17.46
CA SER A 24 0.87 -9.45 -16.79
C SER A 24 0.80 -10.93 -16.37
N ARG A 25 -0.37 -11.60 -16.46
CA ARG A 25 -0.45 -13.06 -16.24
C ARG A 25 0.27 -13.87 -17.32
N ARG A 26 0.53 -13.30 -18.50
CA ARG A 26 1.36 -13.94 -19.54
C ARG A 26 2.84 -14.03 -19.11
N ASP A 27 3.30 -13.05 -18.32
CA ASP A 27 4.65 -13.00 -17.75
C ASP A 27 4.61 -13.11 -16.23
N GLN A 28 4.24 -14.29 -15.75
CA GLN A 28 4.08 -14.58 -14.31
C GLN A 28 5.33 -14.22 -13.49
N ALA A 29 6.53 -14.42 -14.06
CA ALA A 29 7.79 -14.05 -13.40
C ALA A 29 7.92 -12.52 -13.21
N ASN A 30 7.60 -11.73 -14.23
CA ASN A 30 7.63 -10.26 -14.15
C ASN A 30 6.56 -9.76 -13.18
N HIS A 31 5.36 -10.37 -13.22
CA HIS A 31 4.27 -10.05 -12.33
C HIS A 31 4.65 -10.25 -10.86
N ILE A 32 5.21 -11.42 -10.52
CA ILE A 32 5.65 -11.72 -9.15
C ILE A 32 6.77 -10.77 -8.73
N ALA A 33 7.73 -10.46 -9.61
CA ALA A 33 8.80 -9.52 -9.31
C ALA A 33 8.27 -8.10 -8.99
N ARG A 34 7.29 -7.60 -9.77
CA ARG A 34 6.62 -6.33 -9.49
C ARG A 34 5.87 -6.35 -8.16
N LEU A 35 5.10 -7.41 -7.89
CA LEU A 35 4.38 -7.55 -6.62
C LEU A 35 5.34 -7.54 -5.43
N LYS A 36 6.49 -8.19 -5.56
CA LYS A 36 7.52 -8.20 -4.52
C LYS A 36 8.15 -6.82 -4.32
N ALA A 37 8.54 -6.15 -5.40
CA ALA A 37 9.10 -4.80 -5.33
C ALA A 37 8.14 -3.79 -4.67
N VAL A 38 6.84 -3.86 -5.00
CA VAL A 38 5.84 -3.02 -4.36
C VAL A 38 5.63 -3.40 -2.89
N ALA A 39 5.65 -4.69 -2.54
CA ALA A 39 5.56 -5.12 -1.15
C ALA A 39 6.74 -4.59 -0.30
N GLU A 40 7.98 -4.69 -0.80
CA GLU A 40 9.17 -4.15 -0.13
C GLU A 40 9.06 -2.64 0.04
N LYS A 41 8.60 -1.92 -0.99
CA LYS A 41 8.35 -0.47 -0.91
C LYS A 41 7.33 -0.12 0.18
N ILE A 42 6.25 -0.89 0.29
CA ILE A 42 5.23 -0.70 1.35
C ILE A 42 5.85 -0.94 2.73
N GLU A 43 6.71 -1.94 2.91
CA GLU A 43 7.40 -2.18 4.19
C GLU A 43 8.32 -1.02 4.56
N THR A 44 9.15 -0.53 3.63
CA THR A 44 10.00 0.66 3.87
C THR A 44 9.16 1.90 4.24
N LEU A 45 8.05 2.13 3.53
CA LEU A 45 7.17 3.26 3.82
C LEU A 45 6.51 3.13 5.19
N GLN A 46 6.13 1.91 5.59
CA GLN A 46 5.59 1.63 6.92
C GLN A 46 6.59 1.96 8.03
N GLU A 47 7.85 1.61 7.86
CA GLU A 47 8.91 1.93 8.82
C GLU A 47 9.19 3.43 8.90
N ALA A 48 9.04 4.13 7.76
CA ALA A 48 9.17 5.57 7.65
C ALA A 48 7.92 6.36 8.11
N LEU A 49 6.83 5.68 8.50
CA LEU A 49 5.62 6.36 8.95
C LEU A 49 5.89 7.16 10.24
N PRO A 50 5.33 8.38 10.34
CA PRO A 50 5.39 9.15 11.58
C PRO A 50 4.66 8.40 12.69
N ARG A 51 5.29 8.31 13.86
CA ARG A 51 4.66 7.74 15.06
C ARG A 51 4.01 8.88 15.86
N PRO A 52 2.80 8.69 16.42
CA PRO A 52 2.05 7.43 16.47
C PRO A 52 1.32 7.10 15.15
N VAL A 53 1.41 5.84 14.72
CA VAL A 53 0.60 5.33 13.61
C VAL A 53 -0.79 4.95 14.14
N ASP A 54 -1.82 5.18 13.33
CA ASP A 54 -3.19 4.80 13.68
C ASP A 54 -3.29 3.28 13.91
N PRO A 55 -3.87 2.82 15.05
CA PRO A 55 -3.94 1.40 15.37
C PRO A 55 -4.78 0.60 14.36
N ARG A 56 -5.77 1.23 13.72
CA ARG A 56 -6.53 0.61 12.62
C ARG A 56 -5.66 0.38 11.39
N LEU A 57 -4.89 1.38 10.98
CA LEU A 57 -3.96 1.26 9.86
C LEU A 57 -2.91 0.17 10.14
N ALA A 58 -2.32 0.18 11.33
CA ALA A 58 -1.37 -0.85 11.76
C ALA A 58 -1.98 -2.26 11.70
N HIS A 59 -3.24 -2.43 12.11
CA HIS A 59 -3.94 -3.70 12.04
C HIS A 59 -4.12 -4.18 10.59
N TYR A 60 -4.52 -3.32 9.67
CA TYR A 60 -4.67 -3.69 8.26
C TYR A 60 -3.33 -4.07 7.61
N LEU A 61 -2.27 -3.34 7.93
CA LEU A 61 -0.92 -3.62 7.45
C LEU A 61 -0.39 -4.97 7.99
N GLN A 62 -0.56 -5.24 9.29
CA GLN A 62 -0.18 -6.53 9.89
C GLN A 62 -0.92 -7.72 9.26
N ARG A 63 -2.20 -7.55 8.94
CA ARG A 63 -3.00 -8.59 8.26
C ARG A 63 -2.78 -8.65 6.75
N LYS A 64 -1.83 -7.86 6.21
CA LYS A 64 -1.58 -7.72 4.76
C LYS A 64 -2.85 -7.38 3.98
N SER A 65 -3.80 -6.72 4.64
CA SER A 65 -5.09 -6.30 4.09
C SER A 65 -4.93 -4.94 3.41
N PHE A 66 -4.16 -4.95 2.33
CA PHE A 66 -3.75 -3.73 1.62
C PHE A 66 -4.91 -2.95 1.01
N ASP A 67 -5.97 -3.64 0.59
CA ASP A 67 -7.23 -3.03 0.12
C ASP A 67 -7.89 -2.20 1.22
N LYS A 68 -8.02 -2.76 2.42
CA LYS A 68 -8.58 -2.05 3.59
C LYS A 68 -7.66 -0.95 4.13
N ALA A 69 -6.34 -1.17 4.07
CA ALA A 69 -5.37 -0.13 4.41
C ALA A 69 -5.51 1.07 3.45
N LEU A 70 -5.67 0.82 2.14
CA LEU A 70 -5.88 1.86 1.15
C LEU A 70 -7.20 2.59 1.38
N GLU A 71 -8.31 1.87 1.54
CA GLU A 71 -9.63 2.46 1.81
C GLU A 71 -9.59 3.36 3.06
N TYR A 72 -8.92 2.90 4.12
CA TYR A 72 -8.72 3.67 5.34
C TYR A 72 -7.89 4.93 5.11
N LEU A 73 -6.77 4.82 4.38
CA LEU A 73 -5.93 5.97 4.04
C LEU A 73 -6.67 6.95 3.13
N GLU A 74 -7.42 6.49 2.13
CA GLU A 74 -8.19 7.36 1.24
C GLU A 74 -9.32 8.08 1.99
N THR A 75 -9.94 7.42 2.95
CA THR A 75 -11.01 8.00 3.78
C THR A 75 -10.45 9.03 4.77
N ASN A 76 -9.36 8.70 5.47
CA ASN A 76 -8.76 9.59 6.48
C ASN A 76 -7.88 10.69 5.86
N CYS A 77 -7.22 10.46 4.73
CA CYS A 77 -6.35 11.44 4.08
C CYS A 77 -7.15 12.44 3.22
N ARG A 78 -8.35 12.07 2.72
CA ARG A 78 -9.24 13.02 2.02
C ARG A 78 -10.18 13.81 2.94
N GLY A 79 -10.27 13.45 4.22
CA GLY A 79 -11.27 13.99 5.16
C GLY A 79 -10.73 14.93 6.25
N GLY A 80 -9.44 15.28 6.23
CA GLY A 80 -8.81 16.12 7.26
C GLY A 80 -8.24 17.42 6.70
N LEU A 81 -9.10 18.36 6.32
CA LEU A 81 -8.80 19.79 6.18
C LEU A 81 -9.76 20.58 7.07
#